data_AF-A0A645IIF0-F1
#
_entry.id   AF-A0A645IIF0-F1
#
_cell.length_a   1.000
_cell.length_b   1.000
_cell.length_c   1.000
_cell.angle_alpha   90.00
_cell.angle_beta   90.00
_cell.angle_gamma   90.00
#
_symmetry.space_group_name_H-M   'P 1'
#
loop_
_entity.id
_entity.type
_entity.pdbx_description
1 polymer ?
#
loop_
_entity_poly.entity_id
_entity_poly.type
_entity_poly.pdbx_seq_one_letter_code
_entity_poly.pdbx_strand_id
1 'polypeptide(L)'
;MHYVEDALPEAIKDKFRPCNAAEKLYPRDQWFIEAWSPACKPWYAIQQAAYDRGFITDGYIGCAKCMLLPVKPVISLYREALERDALGLYGLA
;
A
#
# COMPACT_ATOMS: atom_id res chain seq x y z
N MET A 1 3.47 -0.34 5.41
CA MET A 1 2.21 -0.65 4.71
C MET A 1 1.97 -2.14 4.62
N HIS A 2 2.89 -2.90 4.02
CA HIS A 2 2.76 -4.36 3.83
C HIS A 2 2.45 -5.21 5.08
N TYR A 3 2.71 -4.69 6.28
CA TYR A 3 2.47 -5.39 7.55
C TYR A 3 1.00 -5.78 7.81
N VAL A 4 0.04 -5.13 7.14
CA VAL A 4 -1.40 -5.38 7.34
C VAL A 4 -2.10 -5.94 6.10
N GLU A 5 -1.32 -6.40 5.12
CA GLU A 5 -1.86 -6.97 3.87
C GLU A 5 -2.47 -8.37 4.05
N ASP A 6 -2.39 -8.95 5.25
CA ASP A 6 -3.23 -10.08 5.66
C ASP A 6 -4.72 -9.75 5.56
N ALA A 7 -5.11 -8.47 5.74
CA ALA A 7 -6.48 -8.00 5.58
C ALA A 7 -6.89 -7.75 4.12
N LEU A 8 -5.99 -7.93 3.16
CA LEU A 8 -6.27 -7.67 1.75
C LEU A 8 -7.12 -8.81 1.14
N PRO A 9 -8.28 -8.50 0.51
CA PRO A 9 -9.09 -9.51 -0.15
C PRO A 9 -8.38 -10.24 -1.29
N GLU A 10 -8.71 -11.52 -1.50
CA GLU A 10 -8.13 -12.33 -2.59
C GLU A 10 -8.38 -11.71 -3.97
N ALA A 11 -9.52 -11.06 -4.19
CA ALA A 11 -9.83 -10.37 -5.45
C ALA A 11 -8.79 -9.29 -5.82
N ILE A 12 -8.17 -8.65 -4.83
CA ILE A 12 -7.09 -7.68 -5.04
C ILE A 12 -5.75 -8.39 -5.17
N LYS A 13 -5.45 -9.36 -4.30
CA LYS A 13 -4.20 -10.15 -4.37
C LYS A 13 -4.04 -10.85 -5.72
N ASP A 14 -5.11 -11.40 -6.27
CA ASP A 14 -5.11 -12.08 -7.56
C ASP A 14 -4.75 -11.14 -8.71
N LYS A 15 -5.06 -9.84 -8.61
CA LYS A 15 -4.63 -8.85 -9.61
C LYS A 15 -3.11 -8.67 -9.61
N PHE A 16 -2.49 -8.67 -8.43
CA PHE A 16 -1.03 -8.57 -8.32
C PHE A 16 -0.29 -9.84 -8.76
N ARG A 17 -0.97 -10.98 -8.83
CA ARG A 17 -0.36 -12.26 -9.19
C ARG A 17 0.26 -12.21 -10.60
N PRO A 18 1.57 -12.51 -10.72
CA PRO A 18 2.21 -12.65 -12.02
C PRO A 18 1.58 -13.72 -12.90
N CYS A 19 1.62 -13.53 -14.22
CA CYS A 19 1.23 -14.56 -15.17
C CYS A 19 2.39 -15.56 -15.40
N ASN A 20 2.07 -16.77 -15.87
CA ASN A 20 3.05 -17.83 -16.13
C ASN A 20 4.22 -17.40 -17.05
N ALA A 21 3.98 -16.46 -17.98
CA ALA A 21 5.03 -15.95 -18.84
C ALA A 21 6.08 -15.13 -18.07
N ALA A 22 5.62 -14.31 -17.10
CA ALA A 22 6.51 -13.54 -16.23
C ALA A 22 7.28 -14.45 -15.27
N GLU A 23 6.64 -15.48 -14.71
CA GLU A 23 7.29 -16.41 -13.76
C GLU A 23 8.39 -17.26 -14.39
N LYS A 24 8.29 -17.54 -15.70
CA LYS A 24 9.37 -18.20 -16.45
C LYS A 24 10.61 -17.32 -16.59
N LEU A 25 10.44 -16.01 -16.66
CA LEU A 25 11.53 -15.04 -16.75
C LEU A 25 12.09 -14.67 -15.37
N TYR A 26 11.23 -14.68 -14.35
CA TYR A 26 11.54 -14.32 -12.97
C TYR A 26 11.10 -15.45 -12.03
N PRO A 27 11.93 -16.49 -11.84
CA PRO A 27 11.62 -17.60 -10.93
C PRO A 27 11.38 -17.11 -9.50
N ARG A 28 10.31 -17.63 -8.86
CA ARG A 28 9.85 -17.18 -7.53
C ARG A 28 10.84 -17.44 -6.39
N ASP A 29 11.76 -18.38 -6.56
CA ASP A 29 12.84 -18.68 -5.61
C ASP A 29 13.98 -17.64 -5.66
N GLN A 30 14.00 -16.80 -6.69
CA GLN A 30 15.03 -15.77 -6.92
C GLN A 30 14.48 -14.36 -6.88
N TRP A 31 13.22 -14.18 -7.32
CA TRP A 31 12.62 -12.87 -7.54
C TRP A 31 11.23 -12.77 -6.94
N PHE A 32 10.95 -11.61 -6.33
CA PHE A 32 9.60 -11.18 -6.02
C PHE A 32 9.13 -10.22 -7.12
N ILE A 33 8.04 -10.56 -7.80
CA ILE A 33 7.44 -9.76 -8.86
C ILE A 33 5.92 -9.65 -8.68
N GLU A 34 5.35 -8.55 -9.17
CA GLU A 34 3.92 -8.25 -9.15
C GLU A 34 3.49 -7.72 -10.53
N ALA A 35 2.29 -8.06 -10.99
CA ALA A 35 1.83 -7.78 -12.35
C ALA A 35 0.86 -6.59 -12.50
N TRP A 36 0.32 -6.07 -11.40
CA TRP A 36 -0.68 -5.00 -11.46
C TRP A 36 -0.18 -3.72 -10.81
N SER A 37 -0.46 -2.61 -11.49
CA SER A 37 -0.25 -1.26 -10.95
C SER A 37 -1.63 -0.60 -10.82
N PRO A 38 -2.19 -0.51 -9.61
CA PRO A 38 -3.48 0.15 -9.42
C PRO A 38 -3.38 1.63 -9.81
N ALA A 39 -4.42 2.14 -10.48
CA ALA A 39 -4.46 3.55 -10.91
C ALA A 39 -4.53 4.51 -9.72
N CYS A 40 -5.25 4.13 -8.66
CA CYS A 40 -5.18 4.79 -7.36
C CYS A 40 -4.06 4.19 -6.52
N LYS A 41 -3.35 5.02 -5.75
CA LYS A 41 -2.36 4.55 -4.78
C LYS A 41 -2.97 4.56 -3.38
N PRO A 42 -3.32 3.40 -2.79
CA PRO A 42 -3.89 3.32 -1.44
C PRO A 42 -3.10 4.12 -0.40
N TRP A 43 -1.77 4.15 -0.54
CA TRP A 43 -0.89 4.94 0.31
C TRP A 43 -1.29 6.42 0.42
N TYR A 44 -1.70 7.08 -0.67
CA TYR A 44 -2.06 8.50 -0.61
C TYR A 44 -3.32 8.75 0.21
N ALA A 45 -4.30 7.84 0.17
CA ALA A 45 -5.47 7.93 1.04
C ALA A 45 -5.08 7.79 2.52
N ILE A 46 -4.19 6.84 2.83
CA ILE A 46 -3.71 6.62 4.21
C ILE A 46 -2.83 7.77 4.69
N GLN A 47 -1.97 8.29 3.83
CA GLN A 47 -1.13 9.45 4.10
C GLN A 47 -1.98 10.68 4.41
N GLN A 48 -3.02 10.96 3.62
CA GLN A 48 -3.96 12.05 3.91
C GLN A 48 -4.66 11.84 5.25
N ALA A 49 -5.17 10.63 5.51
CA ALA A 49 -5.82 10.30 6.78
C ALA A 49 -4.86 10.40 7.99
N ALA A 50 -3.56 10.22 7.79
CA ALA A 50 -2.54 10.40 8.81
C ALA A 50 -2.21 11.90 9.04
N TYR A 51 -2.19 12.72 7.98
CA TYR A 51 -2.11 14.18 8.12
C TYR A 51 -3.31 14.74 8.89
N ASP A 52 -4.53 14.32 8.53
CA ASP A 52 -5.77 14.80 9.14
C ASP A 52 -5.84 14.48 10.65
N ARG A 53 -5.19 13.37 11.07
CA ARG A 53 -5.07 12.97 12.48
C ARG A 53 -3.86 13.55 13.20
N GLY A 54 -3.06 14.39 12.53
CA GLY A 54 -1.85 14.98 13.11
C GLY A 54 -0.72 13.97 13.37
N PHE A 55 -0.73 12.82 12.70
CA PHE A 55 0.32 11.82 12.85
C PHE A 55 1.58 12.12 12.04
N ILE A 56 1.47 12.95 11.00
CA ILE A 56 2.61 13.33 10.16
C ILE A 56 3.04 14.75 10.51
N THR A 57 4.32 14.90 10.84
CA THR A 57 4.99 16.20 10.92
C THR A 57 5.90 16.35 9.71
N ASP A 58 5.72 17.43 8.95
CA ASP A 58 6.60 17.79 7.84
C ASP A 58 7.85 18.52 8.34
N GLY A 59 8.96 18.33 7.64
CA GLY A 59 10.20 19.07 7.84
C GLY A 59 11.07 19.07 6.59
N TYR A 60 12.23 19.71 6.67
CA TYR A 60 13.22 19.71 5.59
C TYR A 60 14.58 19.24 6.13
N ILE A 61 15.23 18.36 5.37
CA ILE A 61 16.64 18.00 5.55
C ILE A 61 17.38 18.51 4.31
N GLY A 62 18.13 19.60 4.47
CA GLY A 62 18.65 20.35 3.32
C GLY A 62 17.49 20.90 2.46
N CYS A 63 17.50 20.59 1.17
CA CYS A 63 16.43 20.99 0.23
C CYS A 63 15.33 19.92 0.06
N ALA A 64 15.41 18.78 0.76
CA ALA A 64 14.45 17.69 0.62
C ALA A 64 13.33 17.82 1.65
N LYS A 65 12.07 17.72 1.20
CA LYS A 65 10.91 17.60 2.10
C LYS A 65 10.88 16.20 2.72
N CYS A 66 10.73 16.13 4.03
CA CYS A 66 10.70 14.89 4.81
C CYS A 66 9.44 14.83 5.67
N MET A 67 9.01 13.61 5.99
CA MET A 67 7.89 13.32 6.87
C MET A 67 8.36 12.47 8.03
N LEU A 68 8.02 12.89 9.26
CA LEU A 68 8.16 12.07 10.46
C LEU A 68 6.78 11.59 10.88
N LEU A 69 6.64 10.29 11.12
CA LEU A 69 5.38 9.67 11.54
C LEU A 69 5.60 8.46 12.46
N PRO A 70 4.66 8.18 13.37
CA PRO A 70 4.68 6.96 14.16
C PRO A 70 4.15 5.80 13.31
N VAL A 71 4.97 4.76 13.11
CA VAL A 71 4.65 3.65 12.21
C VAL A 71 3.36 2.94 12.60
N LYS A 72 3.22 2.54 13.87
CA LYS A 72 2.06 1.77 14.36
C LYS A 72 0.71 2.48 14.11
N PRO A 73 0.51 3.74 14.53
CA PRO A 73 -0.73 4.46 14.23
C PRO A 73 -1.04 4.54 12.74
N VAL A 74 -0.03 4.82 11.89
CA VAL A 74 -0.26 4.96 10.44
C VAL A 74 -0.59 3.63 9.77
N ILE A 75 0.05 2.51 10.15
CA ILE A 75 -0.33 1.19 9.59
C ILE A 75 -1.72 0.74 10.05
N SER A 76 -2.15 1.13 11.26
CA SER A 76 -3.50 0.84 11.73
C SER A 76 -4.56 1.52 10.86
N LEU A 77 -4.30 2.75 10.39
CA LEU A 77 -5.19 3.43 9.44
C LEU A 77 -5.36 2.65 8.14
N TYR A 78 -4.29 1.99 7.68
CA TYR A 78 -4.37 1.15 6.49
C TYR A 78 -5.22 -0.10 6.73
N ARG A 79 -5.05 -0.78 7.87
CA ARG A 79 -5.90 -1.91 8.25
C ARG A 79 -7.37 -1.51 8.32
N GLU A 80 -7.68 -0.41 9.02
CA GLU A 80 -9.04 0.13 9.10
C GLU A 80 -9.64 0.40 7.71
N ALA A 81 -8.85 0.96 6.78
CA ALA A 81 -9.31 1.24 5.43
C ALA A 81 -9.58 -0.05 4.63
N LEU A 82 -8.71 -1.06 4.76
CA LEU A 82 -8.92 -2.37 4.14
C LEU A 82 -10.18 -3.07 4.66
N GLU A 83 -10.37 -3.06 5.98
CA GLU A 83 -11.52 -3.69 6.63
C GLU A 83 -12.84 -2.97 6.30
N ARG A 84 -12.80 -1.65 6.07
CA ARG A 84 -13.98 -0.86 5.74
C ARG A 84 -14.39 -0.98 4.27
N ASP A 85 -13.45 -0.77 3.35
CA ASP A 85 -13.71 -0.80 1.90
C ASP A 85 -12.41 -1.00 1.10
N ALA A 86 -11.89 -2.22 1.11
CA ALA A 86 -10.70 -2.54 0.34
C ALA A 86 -10.90 -2.35 -1.17
N LEU A 87 -12.06 -2.70 -1.74
CA LEU A 87 -12.27 -2.59 -3.19
C LEU A 87 -12.29 -1.12 -3.63
N GLY A 88 -13.00 -0.25 -2.92
CA GLY A 88 -12.98 1.19 -3.19
C GLY A 88 -11.61 1.82 -2.95
N LEU A 89 -10.88 1.39 -1.92
CA LEU A 89 -9.49 1.85 -1.67
C LEU A 89 -8.56 1.55 -2.85
N TYR A 90 -8.83 0.46 -3.58
CA TYR A 90 -8.10 0.02 -4.77
C TYR A 90 -8.78 0.42 -6.09
N GLY A 91 -9.83 1.25 -6.04
CA GLY A 91 -10.51 1.79 -7.22
C GLY A 91 -11.25 0.73 -8.04
N LEU A 92 -11.73 -0.32 -7.38
CA LEU A 92 -12.43 -1.47 -7.97
C LEU A 92 -13.94 -1.49 -7.65
N ALA A 93 -14.47 -0.44 -7.03
CA ALA A 93 -15.88 -0.26 -6.70
C ALA A 93 -16.65 0.47 -7.81
#